data_AF-A0A3L6FHN6-F1
#
_entry.id   AF-A0A3L6FHN6-F1
#
_cell.length_a   1.000
_cell.length_b   1.000
_cell.length_c   1.000
_cell.angle_alpha   90.00
_cell.angle_beta   90.00
_cell.angle_gamma   90.00
#
_symmetry.space_group_name_H-M   'P 1'
#
loop_
_entity.id
_entity.type
_entity.pdbx_description
1 polymer ?
#
loop_
_entity_poly.entity_id
_entity_poly.type
_entity_poly.pdbx_seq_one_letter_code
_entity_poly.pdbx_strand_id
1 'polypeptide(L)'
;MKLGAKGLGLLLLLVLLALCSTIEVGEARRDRHWRSSRTSSSQLLKKGKGKKTSSRRQYGSNRPSPKPPASSTPSSGAGGKGNQTPYQPSPNAPHIPRPSPPANGSAHSTPKPPTPPSCGKAHQQPSQSQPPPPATSSQHGAVFSVVDFGAKGDGVTDDTKAFQGAWAAACTQGASTLLVPPELEFLVGPISFSGPYCKPNIVFQLEGTILAPISAKSWGSGLLQWLEFTKLNGIVIQGNGIINGRGQQWWTYLDPEDEDDDDTYHVEFQRMPQIKPTALRFYGSFNVVVSGITIVNSSQCHLKFDNCQGVMVHDVTISSPENSLNTDGIHLQNSKDVSIHHTTLACGDDCISIQTGCSNINIHNVNCGPGHGISIGGLGRDNTKACVSNVTVRDVNMFRTMNGVRIKTWQVSLRTYVQTKF
;
A
#
# COMPACT_ATOMS: atom_id res chain seq x y z
N MET A 1 35.32 57.73 14.98
CA MET A 1 35.33 56.78 16.12
C MET A 1 35.91 55.46 15.62
N LYS A 2 37.10 55.06 16.08
CA LYS A 2 37.73 53.78 15.70
C LYS A 2 37.18 52.68 16.62
N LEU A 3 36.34 51.79 16.09
CA LEU A 3 35.93 50.59 16.82
C LEU A 3 37.13 49.65 16.89
N GLY A 4 37.70 49.49 18.10
CA GLY A 4 38.79 48.54 18.33
C GLY A 4 38.31 47.09 18.13
N ALA A 5 39.24 46.17 17.87
CA ALA A 5 38.96 44.76 17.56
C ALA A 5 38.03 44.04 18.56
N LYS A 6 37.97 44.49 19.82
CA LYS A 6 37.04 44.00 20.84
C LYS A 6 35.57 44.36 20.56
N GLY A 7 35.32 45.52 19.93
CA GLY A 7 33.98 45.95 19.53
C GLY A 7 33.44 45.18 18.32
N LEU A 8 34.33 44.76 17.41
CA LEU A 8 33.94 43.94 16.26
C LEU A 8 33.53 42.52 16.68
N GLY A 9 34.23 41.94 17.66
CA GLY A 9 33.88 40.63 18.23
C GLY A 9 32.52 40.62 18.93
N LEU A 10 32.21 41.67 19.69
CA LEU A 10 30.90 41.79 20.35
C LEU A 10 29.76 41.99 19.33
N LEU A 11 30.02 42.75 18.26
CA LEU A 11 29.05 42.96 17.18
C LEU A 11 28.77 41.66 16.41
N LEU A 12 29.81 40.87 16.11
CA LEU A 12 29.67 39.56 15.48
C LEU A 12 28.91 38.56 16.36
N LEU A 13 29.17 38.55 17.67
CA LEU A 13 28.45 37.69 18.61
C LEU A 13 26.96 38.07 18.70
N LEU A 14 26.64 39.37 18.70
CA LEU A 14 25.25 39.85 18.71
C LEU A 14 24.52 39.54 17.39
N VAL A 15 25.20 39.62 16.25
CA VAL A 15 24.64 39.21 14.95
C VAL A 15 24.42 37.70 14.89
N LEU A 16 25.36 36.89 15.43
CA LEU A 16 25.19 35.44 15.50
C LEU A 16 24.01 35.05 16.42
N LEU A 17 23.88 35.71 17.58
CA LEU A 17 22.76 35.48 18.48
C LEU A 17 21.42 35.91 17.86
N ALA A 18 21.40 37.02 17.10
CA ALA A 18 20.21 37.46 16.36
C ALA A 18 19.82 36.48 15.23
N LEU A 19 20.80 35.90 14.54
CA LEU A 19 20.59 34.86 13.52
C LEU A 19 20.20 33.50 14.13
N CYS A 20 20.62 33.20 15.36
CA CYS A 20 20.21 32.00 16.09
C CYS A 20 18.83 32.13 16.75
N SER A 21 18.29 33.35 16.90
CA SER A 21 16.94 33.58 17.45
C SER A 21 15.81 33.49 16.42
N THR A 22 16.11 33.30 15.13
CA THR A 22 15.11 32.91 14.13
C THR A 22 14.99 31.38 14.06
N ILE A 23 14.67 30.77 15.20
CA ILE A 23 14.09 29.43 15.22
C ILE A 23 12.58 29.65 15.15
N GLU A 24 11.97 29.31 14.02
CA GLU A 24 10.53 29.11 13.97
C GLU A 24 10.18 28.03 14.99
N VAL A 25 9.57 28.48 16.09
CA VAL A 25 8.83 27.60 16.99
C VAL A 25 7.67 27.08 16.15
N GLY A 26 7.79 25.85 15.67
CA GLY A 26 6.69 25.14 15.04
C GLY A 26 5.54 25.05 16.03
N GLU A 27 4.52 25.90 15.83
CA GLU A 27 3.22 25.72 16.46
C GLU A 27 2.69 24.35 16.02
N ALA A 28 2.76 23.38 16.91
CA ALA A 28 1.92 22.21 16.86
C ALA A 28 0.47 22.70 16.95
N ARG A 29 -0.17 22.90 15.79
CA ARG A 29 -1.60 23.17 15.71
C ARG A 29 -2.34 21.94 16.24
N ARG A 30 -2.81 22.05 17.49
CA ARG A 30 -3.92 21.26 18.01
C ARG A 30 -5.12 21.41 17.09
N ASP A 31 -5.67 20.27 16.71
CA ASP A 31 -7.07 19.98 16.38
C ASP A 31 -7.87 21.02 15.58
N ARG A 32 -8.18 20.65 14.34
CA ARG A 32 -9.52 20.88 13.78
C ARG A 32 -10.15 19.55 13.40
N HIS A 33 -11.01 19.07 14.29
CA HIS A 33 -12.00 18.05 13.99
C HIS A 33 -12.86 18.49 12.80
N TRP A 34 -12.83 17.75 11.70
CA TRP A 34 -13.90 17.85 10.70
C TRP A 34 -15.10 17.02 11.18
N ARG A 35 -15.95 17.65 12.01
CA ARG A 35 -17.34 17.21 12.20
C ARG A 35 -18.22 18.12 11.38
N SER A 36 -18.68 17.64 10.22
CA SER A 36 -19.79 18.28 9.52
C SER A 36 -21.09 18.00 10.29
N SER A 37 -21.49 18.92 11.19
CA SER A 37 -22.91 19.12 11.50
C SER A 37 -23.40 20.29 10.67
N ARG A 38 -24.24 20.03 9.67
CA ARG A 38 -24.97 21.09 8.94
C ARG A 38 -26.10 21.61 9.82
N THR A 39 -25.90 22.77 10.45
CA THR A 39 -27.00 23.66 10.83
C THR A 39 -27.12 24.75 9.78
N SER A 40 -28.31 24.83 9.17
CA SER A 40 -28.69 25.87 8.21
C SER A 40 -28.49 27.26 8.80
N SER A 41 -27.81 28.13 8.06
CA SER A 41 -27.87 29.58 8.26
C SER A 41 -27.83 30.24 6.90
N SER A 42 -29.01 30.63 6.44
CA SER A 42 -29.27 31.42 5.26
C SER A 42 -28.76 32.84 5.44
N GLN A 43 -27.89 33.33 4.57
CA GLN A 43 -27.86 34.75 4.22
C GLN A 43 -27.64 34.96 2.72
N LEU A 44 -28.56 35.78 2.20
CA LEU A 44 -28.75 36.27 0.85
C LEU A 44 -27.50 36.87 0.21
N LEU A 45 -27.32 36.60 -1.09
CA LEU A 45 -26.80 37.59 -2.04
C LEU A 45 -27.49 37.44 -3.40
N LYS A 46 -28.15 38.53 -3.82
CA LYS A 46 -28.92 38.69 -5.05
C LYS A 46 -28.01 38.93 -6.26
N LYS A 47 -28.27 38.24 -7.37
CA LYS A 47 -28.05 38.68 -8.77
C LYS A 47 -28.82 37.66 -9.64
N GLY A 48 -29.90 37.99 -10.34
CA GLY A 48 -30.00 38.92 -11.47
C GLY A 48 -30.42 38.10 -12.70
N LYS A 49 -31.73 37.87 -12.86
CA LYS A 49 -32.32 37.05 -13.95
C LYS A 49 -32.24 37.78 -15.30
N GLY A 50 -31.53 37.19 -16.26
CA GLY A 50 -31.67 37.50 -17.69
C GLY A 50 -32.56 36.45 -18.37
N LYS A 51 -33.68 36.90 -18.97
CA LYS A 51 -34.58 36.11 -19.83
C LYS A 51 -34.03 36.01 -21.26
N LYS A 52 -34.02 34.82 -21.86
CA LYS A 52 -34.29 34.54 -23.31
C LYS A 52 -34.81 33.09 -23.43
N THR A 53 -36.11 32.85 -23.48
CA THR A 53 -36.96 32.64 -24.69
C THR A 53 -36.52 31.51 -25.63
N SER A 54 -37.15 30.35 -25.43
CA SER A 54 -37.73 29.40 -26.40
C SER A 54 -37.46 29.62 -27.90
N SER A 55 -36.97 28.55 -28.56
CA SER A 55 -37.56 28.11 -29.83
C SER A 55 -37.49 26.59 -29.99
N ARG A 56 -38.67 26.00 -30.07
CA ARG A 56 -39.00 24.59 -30.35
C ARG A 56 -38.72 24.27 -31.82
N ARG A 57 -38.03 23.15 -32.11
CA ARG A 57 -38.18 22.43 -33.38
C ARG A 57 -38.36 20.94 -33.09
N GLN A 58 -39.56 20.46 -33.37
CA GLN A 58 -39.90 19.05 -33.48
C GLN A 58 -39.43 18.54 -34.84
N TYR A 59 -38.79 17.37 -34.85
CA TYR A 59 -38.89 16.41 -35.95
C TYR A 59 -39.14 15.05 -35.31
N GLY A 60 -40.28 14.46 -35.64
CA GLY A 60 -40.64 13.10 -35.25
C GLY A 60 -40.24 12.10 -36.34
N SER A 61 -39.85 10.90 -35.92
CA SER A 61 -39.89 9.70 -36.75
C SER A 61 -40.08 8.47 -35.87
N ASN A 62 -41.12 7.71 -36.21
CA ASN A 62 -41.62 6.49 -35.60
C ASN A 62 -40.66 5.28 -35.72
N ARG A 63 -40.55 4.45 -34.67
CA ARG A 63 -40.88 2.99 -34.64
C ARG A 63 -40.37 2.29 -33.36
N PRO A 64 -40.89 1.09 -33.01
CA PRO A 64 -41.20 0.72 -31.62
C PRO A 64 -40.32 -0.41 -31.04
N SER A 65 -40.34 -0.50 -29.70
CA SER A 65 -39.70 -1.52 -28.87
C SER A 65 -40.48 -2.86 -28.84
N PRO A 66 -39.81 -4.03 -28.79
CA PRO A 66 -40.46 -5.32 -28.55
C PRO A 66 -40.53 -5.70 -27.06
N LYS A 67 -41.65 -6.32 -26.67
CA LYS A 67 -41.89 -7.03 -25.39
C LYS A 67 -41.37 -8.49 -25.45
N PRO A 68 -40.99 -9.10 -24.32
CA PRO A 68 -40.95 -10.55 -24.15
C PRO A 68 -42.27 -11.13 -23.52
N PRO A 69 -42.51 -12.45 -23.62
CA PRO A 69 -43.81 -13.07 -23.32
C PRO A 69 -43.95 -13.66 -21.89
N ALA A 70 -45.20 -13.82 -21.46
CA ALA A 70 -45.68 -14.67 -20.35
C ALA A 70 -45.73 -16.16 -20.82
N SER A 71 -45.82 -17.21 -20.00
CA SER A 71 -46.68 -17.49 -18.83
C SER A 71 -46.36 -18.88 -18.27
N SER A 72 -46.67 -19.17 -17.00
CA SER A 72 -47.60 -20.26 -16.60
C SER A 72 -47.72 -20.45 -15.08
N THR A 73 -48.97 -20.53 -14.62
CA THR A 73 -49.45 -21.01 -13.31
C THR A 73 -50.40 -22.18 -13.58
N PRO A 74 -50.72 -23.06 -12.62
CA PRO A 74 -52.00 -22.97 -11.87
C PRO A 74 -51.89 -23.58 -10.43
N SER A 75 -52.83 -23.56 -9.46
CA SER A 75 -54.20 -23.07 -9.23
C SER A 75 -54.63 -23.46 -7.78
N SER A 76 -55.72 -22.86 -7.29
CA SER A 76 -56.65 -23.20 -6.18
C SER A 76 -56.44 -22.45 -4.86
N GLY A 77 -57.43 -21.78 -4.24
CA GLY A 77 -58.83 -21.49 -4.58
C GLY A 77 -59.63 -21.08 -3.32
N ALA A 78 -60.46 -20.03 -3.44
CA ALA A 78 -61.52 -19.52 -2.52
C ALA A 78 -61.08 -18.95 -1.15
N GLY A 79 -61.54 -17.81 -0.61
CA GLY A 79 -62.61 -16.86 -0.95
C GLY A 79 -63.37 -16.48 0.34
N GLY A 80 -63.26 -15.25 0.85
CA GLY A 80 -64.04 -14.81 2.03
C GLY A 80 -63.70 -13.43 2.64
N LYS A 81 -64.47 -12.42 2.23
CA LYS A 81 -64.76 -11.05 2.73
C LYS A 81 -64.28 -10.58 4.13
N GLY A 82 -63.92 -9.28 4.24
CA GLY A 82 -64.34 -8.43 5.39
C GLY A 82 -63.37 -7.35 5.92
N ASN A 83 -63.61 -6.08 5.54
CA ASN A 83 -63.44 -4.77 6.23
C ASN A 83 -62.31 -4.46 7.23
N GLN A 84 -61.46 -3.51 6.82
CA GLN A 84 -61.16 -2.16 7.38
C GLN A 84 -61.26 -1.83 8.90
N THR A 85 -60.13 -1.29 9.39
CA THR A 85 -59.91 -0.16 10.37
C THR A 85 -59.72 -0.51 11.87
N PRO A 86 -59.21 0.41 12.73
CA PRO A 86 -57.79 0.43 13.15
C PRO A 86 -57.62 0.36 14.69
N TYR A 87 -56.52 -0.18 15.20
CA TYR A 87 -56.26 -0.19 16.64
C TYR A 87 -55.39 1.00 17.08
N GLN A 88 -55.96 1.84 17.95
CA GLN A 88 -55.26 2.78 18.83
C GLN A 88 -55.48 2.37 20.31
N PRO A 89 -54.63 2.88 21.25
CA PRO A 89 -54.22 2.17 22.47
C PRO A 89 -54.87 2.69 23.76
N SER A 90 -54.85 1.89 24.83
CA SER A 90 -54.95 2.31 26.26
C SER A 90 -54.99 1.08 27.22
N PRO A 91 -54.95 1.21 28.57
CA PRO A 91 -53.77 1.54 29.39
C PRO A 91 -53.69 0.68 30.68
N ASN A 92 -52.83 1.08 31.61
CA ASN A 92 -52.83 0.81 33.06
C ASN A 92 -52.00 -0.35 33.64
N ALA A 93 -51.03 0.07 34.45
CA ALA A 93 -50.22 -0.69 35.40
C ALA A 93 -51.01 -1.02 36.69
N PRO A 94 -50.46 -1.92 37.53
CA PRO A 94 -50.41 -1.60 38.96
C PRO A 94 -49.10 -1.96 39.69
N HIS A 95 -48.75 -1.05 40.60
CA HIS A 95 -48.06 -1.11 41.90
C HIS A 95 -46.99 -2.17 42.25
N ILE A 96 -45.86 -1.62 42.73
CA ILE A 96 -44.70 -2.26 43.35
C ILE A 96 -44.89 -2.38 44.88
N PRO A 97 -44.53 -3.52 45.49
CA PRO A 97 -44.00 -3.57 46.86
C PRO A 97 -42.48 -3.84 46.89
N ARG A 98 -41.76 -3.19 47.81
CA ARG A 98 -40.34 -3.46 48.16
C ARG A 98 -40.28 -4.50 49.32
N PRO A 99 -39.11 -5.10 49.66
CA PRO A 99 -38.92 -6.54 49.58
C PRO A 99 -38.70 -7.22 50.94
N SER A 100 -38.89 -8.54 50.99
CA SER A 100 -38.37 -9.41 52.05
C SER A 100 -37.18 -10.22 51.51
N PRO A 101 -36.09 -10.41 52.29
CA PRO A 101 -34.90 -11.11 51.80
C PRO A 101 -35.07 -12.63 51.93
N PRO A 102 -34.53 -13.42 51.00
CA PRO A 102 -34.11 -14.76 51.36
C PRO A 102 -32.66 -15.07 50.98
N ALA A 103 -31.97 -15.60 52.00
CA ALA A 103 -31.11 -16.77 52.02
C ALA A 103 -29.95 -16.91 51.02
N ASN A 104 -28.76 -17.05 51.63
CA ASN A 104 -27.56 -17.66 51.07
C ASN A 104 -27.84 -18.88 50.19
N GLY A 105 -27.24 -18.92 49.00
CA GLY A 105 -26.99 -20.16 48.27
C GLY A 105 -27.01 -20.02 46.75
N SER A 106 -25.86 -20.28 46.14
CA SER A 106 -25.63 -20.54 44.70
C SER A 106 -25.22 -19.34 43.85
N ALA A 107 -23.92 -19.28 43.57
CA ALA A 107 -23.31 -18.42 42.58
C ALA A 107 -23.85 -18.73 41.18
N HIS A 108 -24.65 -17.83 40.62
CA HIS A 108 -24.87 -17.78 39.18
C HIS A 108 -23.70 -17.04 38.52
N SER A 109 -22.85 -17.82 37.85
CA SER A 109 -21.82 -17.33 36.96
C SER A 109 -22.46 -16.65 35.76
N THR A 110 -22.16 -15.37 35.57
CA THR A 110 -22.37 -14.69 34.29
C THR A 110 -21.50 -15.39 33.22
N PRO A 111 -21.99 -15.61 31.99
CA PRO A 111 -21.16 -16.17 30.94
C PRO A 111 -19.99 -15.23 30.69
N LYS A 112 -18.77 -15.73 30.90
CA LYS A 112 -17.54 -15.05 30.50
C LYS A 112 -17.65 -14.70 29.01
N PRO A 113 -17.29 -13.48 28.57
CA PRO A 113 -17.25 -13.16 27.15
C PRO A 113 -16.43 -14.24 26.41
N PRO A 114 -16.86 -14.68 25.22
CA PRO A 114 -16.10 -15.67 24.46
C PRO A 114 -14.67 -15.13 24.28
N THR A 115 -13.69 -15.96 24.61
CA THR A 115 -12.28 -15.66 24.34
C THR A 115 -12.14 -15.33 22.86
N PRO A 116 -11.51 -14.19 22.50
CA PRO A 116 -11.32 -13.86 21.11
C PRO A 116 -10.58 -15.01 20.39
N PRO A 117 -10.99 -15.38 19.18
CA PRO A 117 -10.40 -16.51 18.47
C PRO A 117 -8.92 -16.24 18.21
N SER A 118 -8.07 -17.04 18.84
CA SER A 118 -6.61 -16.95 18.78
C SER A 118 -6.13 -16.77 17.33
N CYS A 119 -5.45 -15.66 17.03
CA CYS A 119 -4.41 -15.72 15.99
C CYS A 119 -3.44 -16.80 16.48
N GLY A 120 -3.03 -17.75 15.62
CA GLY A 120 -2.15 -18.85 16.04
C GLY A 120 -1.00 -18.33 16.91
N LYS A 121 -0.64 -19.03 17.98
CA LYS A 121 0.45 -18.59 18.87
C LYS A 121 1.68 -18.33 17.99
N ALA A 122 2.20 -17.10 18.05
CA ALA A 122 3.56 -16.86 17.61
C ALA A 122 4.43 -17.85 18.39
N HIS A 123 5.12 -18.75 17.68
CA HIS A 123 6.15 -19.55 18.32
C HIS A 123 7.13 -18.57 18.96
N GLN A 124 7.53 -18.86 20.21
CA GLN A 124 8.57 -18.11 20.89
C GLN A 124 9.76 -17.95 19.94
N GLN A 125 10.27 -16.73 19.89
CA GLN A 125 11.48 -16.35 19.18
C GLN A 125 12.51 -17.50 19.23
N PRO A 126 12.86 -18.14 18.10
CA PRO A 126 14.13 -18.84 18.03
C PRO A 126 15.19 -17.78 18.37
N SER A 127 16.11 -18.11 19.27
CA SER A 127 17.32 -17.33 19.53
C SER A 127 17.82 -16.72 18.23
N GLN A 128 18.11 -15.41 18.23
CA GLN A 128 18.63 -14.63 17.11
C GLN A 128 19.43 -15.55 16.17
N SER A 129 18.81 -15.96 15.07
CA SER A 129 19.55 -16.66 14.02
C SER A 129 20.55 -15.65 13.52
N GLN A 130 21.83 -15.89 13.83
CA GLN A 130 22.92 -15.10 13.27
C GLN A 130 22.68 -14.99 11.75
N PRO A 131 22.96 -13.83 11.14
CA PRO A 131 23.02 -13.78 9.68
C PRO A 131 23.91 -14.93 9.20
N PRO A 132 23.56 -15.59 8.08
CA PRO A 132 24.41 -16.64 7.55
C PRO A 132 25.84 -16.12 7.50
N PRO A 133 26.84 -16.91 7.92
CA PRO A 133 28.23 -16.47 7.85
C PRO A 133 28.51 -15.97 6.42
N PRO A 134 29.28 -14.88 6.25
CA PRO A 134 29.65 -14.44 4.91
C PRO A 134 30.23 -15.65 4.19
N ALA A 135 29.70 -15.93 3.00
CA ALA A 135 30.03 -17.13 2.24
C ALA A 135 31.54 -17.21 2.03
N THR A 136 32.24 -17.92 2.91
CA THR A 136 33.67 -18.22 2.79
C THR A 136 33.81 -19.41 1.85
N SER A 137 33.68 -19.15 0.56
CA SER A 137 34.42 -19.78 -0.55
C SER A 137 33.77 -19.34 -1.84
N SER A 138 34.47 -18.50 -2.61
CA SER A 138 34.11 -18.07 -3.96
C SER A 138 34.06 -19.26 -4.92
N GLN A 139 32.97 -20.00 -4.91
CA GLN A 139 32.47 -20.63 -6.13
C GLN A 139 31.72 -19.51 -6.86
N HIS A 140 32.42 -18.76 -7.72
CA HIS A 140 31.72 -17.84 -8.62
C HIS A 140 30.86 -18.72 -9.53
N GLY A 141 29.57 -18.82 -9.22
CA GLY A 141 28.62 -19.51 -10.10
C GLY A 141 28.53 -18.79 -11.44
N ALA A 142 28.01 -19.49 -12.45
CA ALA A 142 27.95 -18.97 -13.81
C ALA A 142 27.22 -17.62 -13.88
N VAL A 143 27.81 -16.68 -14.62
CA VAL A 143 27.25 -15.34 -14.85
C VAL A 143 26.56 -15.31 -16.22
N PHE A 144 25.34 -14.81 -16.26
CA PHE A 144 24.50 -14.66 -17.44
C PHE A 144 24.16 -13.19 -17.60
N SER A 145 24.92 -12.46 -18.43
CA SER A 145 24.65 -11.04 -18.67
C SER A 145 23.51 -10.88 -19.67
N VAL A 146 22.56 -9.99 -19.41
CA VAL A 146 21.41 -9.78 -20.31
C VAL A 146 21.82 -9.40 -21.73
N VAL A 147 22.99 -8.76 -21.91
CA VAL A 147 23.54 -8.40 -23.22
C VAL A 147 23.96 -9.62 -24.04
N ASP A 148 24.40 -10.70 -23.39
CA ASP A 148 24.76 -11.96 -24.06
C ASP A 148 23.51 -12.67 -24.63
N PHE A 149 22.33 -12.27 -24.16
CA PHE A 149 21.02 -12.74 -24.63
C PHE A 149 20.33 -11.72 -25.56
N GLY A 150 21.08 -10.74 -26.05
CA GLY A 150 20.65 -9.81 -27.08
C GLY A 150 20.04 -8.49 -26.58
N ALA A 151 20.11 -8.19 -25.28
CA ALA A 151 19.67 -6.90 -24.77
C ALA A 151 20.52 -5.77 -25.38
N LYS A 152 19.87 -4.67 -25.77
CA LYS A 152 20.52 -3.49 -26.34
C LYS A 152 20.98 -2.51 -25.27
N GLY A 153 20.21 -2.30 -24.21
CA GLY A 153 20.59 -1.37 -23.15
C GLY A 153 20.60 0.10 -23.58
N ASP A 154 19.79 0.46 -24.59
CA ASP A 154 19.71 1.81 -25.18
C ASP A 154 18.54 2.66 -24.63
N GLY A 155 17.79 2.13 -23.65
CA GLY A 155 16.63 2.77 -23.02
C GLY A 155 15.35 2.79 -23.88
N VAL A 156 15.40 2.25 -25.11
CA VAL A 156 14.35 2.39 -26.13
C VAL A 156 13.91 1.05 -26.70
N THR A 157 14.85 0.15 -26.97
CA THR A 157 14.59 -1.20 -27.48
C THR A 157 13.98 -2.06 -26.37
N ASP A 158 12.92 -2.80 -26.69
CA ASP A 158 12.31 -3.75 -25.75
C ASP A 158 13.24 -4.94 -25.48
N ASP A 159 13.90 -4.91 -24.33
CA ASP A 159 14.89 -5.89 -23.88
C ASP A 159 14.26 -7.05 -23.09
N THR A 160 12.93 -7.10 -22.96
CA THR A 160 12.22 -8.11 -22.15
C THR A 160 12.60 -9.53 -22.53
N LYS A 161 12.77 -9.81 -23.83
CA LYS A 161 13.12 -11.16 -24.33
C LYS A 161 14.53 -11.58 -23.92
N ALA A 162 15.47 -10.64 -23.87
CA ALA A 162 16.82 -10.91 -23.42
C ALA A 162 16.87 -11.23 -21.92
N PHE A 163 16.10 -10.50 -21.10
CA PHE A 163 15.93 -10.81 -19.68
C PHE A 163 15.30 -12.20 -19.46
N GLN A 164 14.29 -12.56 -20.25
CA GLN A 164 13.69 -13.91 -20.22
C GLN A 164 14.72 -15.00 -20.53
N GLY A 165 15.54 -14.79 -21.57
CA GLY A 165 16.60 -15.72 -21.96
C GLY A 165 17.67 -15.89 -20.89
N ALA A 166 18.20 -14.77 -20.37
CA ALA A 166 19.21 -14.77 -19.32
C ALA A 166 18.72 -15.45 -18.04
N TRP A 167 17.46 -15.19 -17.64
CA TRP A 167 16.85 -15.85 -16.50
C TRP A 167 16.69 -17.35 -16.71
N ALA A 168 16.19 -17.77 -17.88
CA ALA A 168 16.03 -19.19 -18.19
C ALA A 168 17.37 -19.93 -18.08
N ALA A 169 18.47 -19.32 -18.54
CA ALA A 169 19.81 -19.90 -18.42
C ALA A 169 20.29 -19.95 -16.97
N ALA A 170 20.22 -18.83 -16.24
CA ALA A 170 20.60 -18.73 -14.83
C ALA A 170 19.84 -19.73 -13.94
N CYS A 171 18.54 -19.88 -14.17
CA CYS A 171 17.63 -20.76 -13.45
C CYS A 171 18.07 -22.24 -13.44
N THR A 172 18.78 -22.69 -14.47
CA THR A 172 19.26 -24.08 -14.57
C THR A 172 20.45 -24.40 -13.65
N GLN A 173 21.12 -23.38 -13.13
CA GLN A 173 22.34 -23.51 -12.33
C GLN A 173 22.15 -22.98 -10.91
N GLY A 174 22.63 -23.72 -9.91
CA GLY A 174 22.61 -23.24 -8.53
C GLY A 174 23.69 -22.19 -8.31
N ALA A 175 23.43 -21.22 -7.43
CA ALA A 175 24.37 -20.13 -7.14
C ALA A 175 24.78 -19.29 -8.38
N SER A 176 23.96 -19.26 -9.43
CA SER A 176 24.21 -18.49 -10.64
C SER A 176 23.95 -17.00 -10.45
N THR A 177 24.48 -16.18 -11.36
CA THR A 177 24.24 -14.74 -11.38
C THR A 177 23.60 -14.33 -12.70
N LEU A 178 22.46 -13.65 -12.66
CA LEU A 178 21.96 -12.85 -13.79
C LEU A 178 22.52 -11.43 -13.63
N LEU A 179 23.25 -10.94 -14.63
CA LEU A 179 23.88 -9.62 -14.59
C LEU A 179 23.12 -8.63 -15.48
N VAL A 180 22.72 -7.50 -14.90
CA VAL A 180 22.29 -6.29 -15.59
C VAL A 180 23.45 -5.30 -15.50
N PRO A 181 24.26 -5.14 -16.58
CA PRO A 181 25.54 -4.42 -16.52
C PRO A 181 25.37 -2.92 -16.28
N PRO A 182 26.40 -2.24 -15.72
CA PRO A 182 26.38 -0.80 -15.46
C PRO A 182 26.31 0.01 -16.76
N GLU A 183 26.00 1.31 -16.61
CA GLU A 183 26.00 2.32 -17.70
C GLU A 183 24.97 2.10 -18.82
N LEU A 184 24.22 1.00 -18.79
CA LEU A 184 23.17 0.69 -19.76
C LEU A 184 21.77 0.88 -19.18
N GLU A 185 20.82 1.22 -20.05
CA GLU A 185 19.41 1.40 -19.71
C GLU A 185 18.55 0.39 -20.46
N PHE A 186 17.81 -0.46 -19.75
CA PHE A 186 17.04 -1.55 -20.35
C PHE A 186 15.55 -1.25 -20.27
N LEU A 187 14.90 -1.06 -21.42
CA LEU A 187 13.44 -0.98 -21.45
C LEU A 187 12.87 -2.39 -21.31
N VAL A 188 12.22 -2.67 -20.18
CA VAL A 188 11.70 -4.00 -19.86
C VAL A 188 10.21 -3.89 -19.55
N GLY A 189 9.39 -4.62 -20.29
CA GLY A 189 7.96 -4.75 -20.04
C GLY A 189 7.65 -5.64 -18.82
N PRO A 190 6.37 -5.88 -18.52
CA PRO A 190 5.98 -6.81 -17.46
C PRO A 190 6.59 -8.20 -17.64
N ILE A 191 7.27 -8.69 -16.61
CA ILE A 191 8.02 -9.94 -16.63
C ILE A 191 7.93 -10.65 -15.28
N SER A 192 7.85 -11.99 -15.33
CA SER A 192 7.88 -12.85 -14.15
C SER A 192 9.07 -13.79 -14.21
N PHE A 193 9.96 -13.66 -13.23
CA PHE A 193 11.11 -14.51 -12.94
C PHE A 193 10.65 -15.65 -12.05
N SER A 194 10.17 -16.73 -12.68
CA SER A 194 9.54 -17.87 -12.00
C SER A 194 10.56 -18.90 -11.52
N GLY A 195 10.44 -19.27 -10.24
CA GLY A 195 11.35 -20.14 -9.50
C GLY A 195 10.98 -21.62 -9.23
N PRO A 196 9.76 -22.16 -9.50
CA PRO A 196 9.41 -23.53 -9.09
C PRO A 196 10.34 -24.64 -9.60
N TYR A 197 11.07 -24.38 -10.69
CA TYR A 197 12.01 -25.30 -11.31
C TYR A 197 13.46 -24.78 -11.31
N CYS A 198 13.71 -23.65 -10.67
CA CYS A 198 15.05 -23.09 -10.59
C CYS A 198 15.87 -23.75 -9.50
N LYS A 199 17.18 -23.85 -9.73
CA LYS A 199 18.13 -24.13 -8.66
C LYS A 199 18.17 -22.93 -7.68
N PRO A 200 18.45 -23.17 -6.39
CA PRO A 200 18.42 -22.12 -5.38
C PRO A 200 19.63 -21.19 -5.49
N ASN A 201 19.57 -20.11 -4.69
CA ASN A 201 20.68 -19.16 -4.47
C ASN A 201 21.08 -18.33 -5.69
N ILE A 202 20.14 -18.05 -6.59
CA ILE A 202 20.38 -17.16 -7.73
C ILE A 202 20.63 -15.73 -7.23
N VAL A 203 21.62 -15.07 -7.81
CA VAL A 203 21.89 -13.64 -7.63
C VAL A 203 21.39 -12.89 -8.85
N PHE A 204 20.59 -11.86 -8.64
CA PHE A 204 20.26 -10.86 -9.64
C PHE A 204 21.13 -9.63 -9.37
N GLN A 205 22.22 -9.51 -10.11
CA GLN A 205 23.17 -8.41 -9.99
C GLN A 205 22.71 -7.24 -10.86
N LEU A 206 22.20 -6.19 -10.22
CA LEU A 206 21.68 -5.00 -10.87
C LEU A 206 22.68 -3.85 -10.73
N GLU A 207 23.45 -3.60 -11.80
CA GLU A 207 24.38 -2.47 -11.90
C GLU A 207 23.87 -1.36 -12.84
N GLY A 208 23.06 -1.74 -13.84
CA GLY A 208 22.45 -0.81 -14.80
C GLY A 208 21.11 -0.23 -14.36
N THR A 209 20.39 0.35 -15.32
CA THR A 209 19.04 0.88 -15.09
C THR A 209 18.00 0.05 -15.83
N ILE A 210 16.91 -0.32 -15.16
CA ILE A 210 15.72 -0.94 -15.79
C ILE A 210 14.61 0.11 -15.83
N LEU A 211 14.00 0.30 -17.01
CA LEU A 211 12.96 1.29 -17.28
C LEU A 211 11.62 0.62 -17.58
N ALA A 212 10.54 1.00 -16.90
CA ALA A 212 9.20 0.48 -17.15
C ALA A 212 8.58 1.15 -18.38
N PRO A 213 7.82 0.45 -19.25
CA PRO A 213 7.20 1.10 -20.41
C PRO A 213 6.14 2.13 -20.01
N ILE A 214 6.06 3.23 -20.76
CA ILE A 214 5.12 4.34 -20.52
C ILE A 214 3.83 4.24 -21.36
N SER A 215 3.73 3.26 -22.26
CA SER A 215 2.55 3.09 -23.11
C SER A 215 1.62 2.00 -22.56
N ALA A 216 0.31 2.26 -22.51
CA ALA A 216 -0.69 1.30 -22.04
C ALA A 216 -0.62 -0.04 -22.80
N LYS A 217 -0.34 -0.01 -24.11
CA LYS A 217 -0.24 -1.20 -24.96
C LYS A 217 0.84 -2.18 -24.48
N SER A 218 1.95 -1.68 -23.94
CA SER A 218 3.06 -2.52 -23.45
C SER A 218 2.71 -3.32 -22.19
N TRP A 219 1.69 -2.90 -21.44
CA TRP A 219 1.29 -3.56 -20.18
C TRP A 219 0.30 -4.72 -20.40
N GLY A 220 -0.36 -4.78 -21.55
CA GLY A 220 -1.41 -5.77 -21.82
C GLY A 220 -2.56 -5.69 -20.80
N SER A 221 -3.20 -6.82 -20.52
CA SER A 221 -4.43 -6.88 -19.71
C SER A 221 -4.32 -7.75 -18.45
N GLY A 222 -3.12 -8.18 -18.04
CA GLY A 222 -2.98 -9.36 -17.17
C GLY A 222 -2.21 -9.22 -15.86
N LEU A 223 -1.15 -8.40 -15.80
CA LEU A 223 -0.27 -8.38 -14.63
C LEU A 223 -0.52 -7.15 -13.77
N LEU A 224 -0.80 -7.38 -12.48
CA LEU A 224 -0.84 -6.33 -11.45
C LEU A 224 0.57 -5.85 -11.06
N GLN A 225 1.60 -6.26 -11.80
CA GLN A 225 3.00 -6.28 -11.39
C GLN A 225 3.91 -6.01 -12.59
N TRP A 226 5.03 -5.33 -12.37
CA TRP A 226 6.04 -5.09 -13.39
C TRP A 226 7.15 -6.15 -13.37
N LEU A 227 8.04 -6.10 -12.38
CA LEU A 227 9.11 -7.09 -12.17
C LEU A 227 8.69 -8.03 -11.05
N GLU A 228 8.25 -9.23 -11.39
CA GLU A 228 7.83 -10.24 -10.41
C GLU A 228 8.88 -11.33 -10.24
N PHE A 229 9.25 -11.64 -9.00
CA PHE A 229 10.07 -12.76 -8.60
C PHE A 229 9.20 -13.73 -7.81
N THR A 230 8.94 -14.92 -8.34
CA THR A 230 7.87 -15.79 -7.82
C THR A 230 8.36 -17.20 -7.52
N LYS A 231 8.03 -17.71 -6.33
CA LYS A 231 8.30 -19.07 -5.87
C LYS A 231 9.79 -19.43 -5.91
N LEU A 232 10.65 -18.52 -5.46
CA LEU A 232 12.10 -18.69 -5.39
C LEU A 232 12.57 -19.10 -4.00
N ASN A 233 13.77 -19.68 -3.92
CA ASN A 233 14.43 -20.02 -2.67
C ASN A 233 15.88 -19.52 -2.69
N GLY A 234 16.22 -18.58 -1.81
CA GLY A 234 17.55 -18.02 -1.68
C GLY A 234 17.90 -16.92 -2.70
N ILE A 235 16.90 -16.26 -3.29
CA ILE A 235 17.16 -15.20 -4.28
C ILE A 235 17.78 -13.96 -3.60
N VAL A 236 18.84 -13.43 -4.20
CA VAL A 236 19.48 -12.17 -3.79
C VAL A 236 19.37 -11.17 -4.92
N ILE A 237 18.75 -10.01 -4.68
CA ILE A 237 18.85 -8.85 -5.56
C ILE A 237 19.85 -7.88 -4.93
N GLN A 238 20.91 -7.55 -5.66
CA GLN A 238 21.97 -6.67 -5.16
C GLN A 238 22.58 -5.82 -6.27
N GLY A 239 23.43 -4.88 -5.89
CA GLY A 239 24.15 -3.97 -6.79
C GLY A 239 23.84 -2.51 -6.45
N ASN A 240 24.20 -1.60 -7.34
CA ASN A 240 24.01 -0.15 -7.20
C ASN A 240 23.07 0.44 -8.27
N GLY A 241 22.46 -0.41 -9.10
CA GLY A 241 21.63 -0.01 -10.22
C GLY A 241 20.23 0.45 -9.81
N ILE A 242 19.45 0.83 -10.83
CA ILE A 242 18.19 1.57 -10.67
C ILE A 242 17.03 0.81 -11.31
N ILE A 243 15.93 0.68 -10.59
CA ILE A 243 14.62 0.29 -11.14
C ILE A 243 13.76 1.55 -11.22
N ASN A 244 13.47 2.03 -12.44
CA ASN A 244 12.68 3.23 -12.67
C ASN A 244 11.30 2.88 -13.25
N GLY A 245 10.27 2.99 -12.41
CA GLY A 245 8.89 2.67 -12.76
C GLY A 245 8.21 3.66 -13.72
N ARG A 246 8.82 4.84 -13.97
CA ARG A 246 8.26 5.92 -14.81
C ARG A 246 6.76 6.17 -14.51
N GLY A 247 6.42 6.15 -13.23
CA GLY A 247 5.06 6.10 -12.68
C GLY A 247 4.19 7.33 -12.89
N GLN A 248 4.75 8.46 -13.36
CA GLN A 248 4.03 9.73 -13.45
C GLN A 248 2.69 9.64 -14.20
N GLN A 249 2.64 8.88 -15.29
CA GLN A 249 1.41 8.68 -16.09
C GLN A 249 0.33 7.88 -15.34
N TRP A 250 0.67 7.22 -14.23
CA TRP A 250 -0.26 6.45 -13.40
C TRP A 250 -0.82 7.26 -12.23
N TRP A 251 -0.15 8.35 -11.83
CA TRP A 251 -0.58 9.18 -10.70
C TRP A 251 -1.52 10.31 -11.10
N THR A 252 -1.69 10.57 -12.39
CA THR A 252 -2.57 11.63 -12.93
C THR A 252 -4.06 11.32 -12.81
N TYR A 253 -4.42 10.12 -12.35
CA TYR A 253 -5.81 9.68 -12.23
C TYR A 253 -6.18 9.56 -10.76
N LEU A 254 -7.24 10.27 -10.36
CA LEU A 254 -7.90 10.10 -9.06
C LEU A 254 -8.43 8.68 -8.97
N ASP A 255 -8.29 8.09 -7.79
CA ASP A 255 -8.83 6.76 -7.49
C ASP A 255 -10.36 6.85 -7.55
N PRO A 256 -11.08 6.01 -8.32
CA PRO A 256 -12.55 6.03 -8.31
C PRO A 256 -13.17 5.62 -6.96
N GLU A 257 -12.37 5.27 -5.94
CA GLU A 257 -12.84 5.19 -4.55
C GLU A 257 -13.17 6.57 -3.94
N ASP A 258 -12.79 7.68 -4.60
CA ASP A 258 -13.38 9.00 -4.36
C ASP A 258 -14.71 9.10 -5.14
N GLU A 259 -15.82 8.68 -4.52
CA GLU A 259 -17.20 8.70 -5.08
C GLU A 259 -17.77 10.12 -5.36
N ASP A 260 -16.93 11.14 -5.44
CA ASP A 260 -17.31 12.53 -5.62
C ASP A 260 -16.53 13.14 -6.81
N ASP A 261 -16.77 12.71 -8.05
CA ASP A 261 -16.82 13.67 -9.17
C ASP A 261 -17.40 13.06 -10.46
N ASP A 262 -18.36 13.81 -11.01
CA ASP A 262 -19.13 13.54 -12.23
C ASP A 262 -18.23 13.67 -13.47
N ASP A 263 -18.23 12.62 -14.28
CA ASP A 263 -17.47 12.47 -15.51
C ASP A 263 -17.73 13.59 -16.52
N THR A 264 -16.76 14.48 -16.75
CA THR A 264 -16.65 15.14 -18.07
C THR A 264 -15.23 15.60 -18.34
N TYR A 265 -14.40 14.77 -19.00
CA TYR A 265 -13.49 15.18 -20.08
C TYR A 265 -12.82 13.92 -20.68
N HIS A 266 -13.38 13.42 -21.77
CA HIS A 266 -12.74 12.42 -22.61
C HIS A 266 -11.68 13.11 -23.49
N VAL A 267 -10.41 12.97 -23.12
CA VAL A 267 -9.30 13.17 -24.06
C VAL A 267 -8.74 11.78 -24.37
N GLU A 268 -8.77 11.38 -25.65
CA GLU A 268 -8.25 10.11 -26.17
C GLU A 268 -6.71 10.01 -26.07
N PHE A 269 -6.16 10.09 -24.87
CA PHE A 269 -4.92 9.37 -24.59
C PHE A 269 -5.33 7.92 -24.29
N GLN A 270 -4.65 6.95 -24.90
CA GLN A 270 -4.82 5.53 -24.56
C GLN A 270 -4.61 5.39 -23.04
N ARG A 271 -5.71 5.31 -22.30
CA ARG A 271 -5.71 5.35 -20.83
C ARG A 271 -4.83 4.23 -20.31
N MET A 272 -3.95 4.56 -19.35
CA MET A 272 -3.26 3.52 -18.59
C MET A 272 -4.31 2.60 -17.95
N PRO A 273 -4.06 1.28 -17.85
CA PRO A 273 -4.94 0.38 -17.14
C PRO A 273 -5.33 0.93 -15.76
N GLN A 274 -6.55 0.67 -15.30
CA GLN A 274 -7.00 1.16 -13.98
C GLN A 274 -6.19 0.55 -12.83
N ILE A 275 -5.62 -0.63 -13.03
CA ILE A 275 -4.80 -1.29 -12.02
C ILE A 275 -3.34 -0.86 -12.19
N LYS A 276 -2.85 -0.10 -11.21
CA LYS A 276 -1.47 0.37 -11.15
C LYS A 276 -0.53 -0.81 -10.80
N PRO A 277 0.54 -1.06 -11.59
CA PRO A 277 1.49 -2.12 -11.31
C PRO A 277 2.44 -1.73 -10.16
N THR A 278 2.75 -2.68 -9.28
CA THR A 278 3.90 -2.55 -8.37
C THR A 278 5.20 -2.75 -9.16
N ALA A 279 6.25 -1.98 -8.83
CA ALA A 279 7.51 -2.02 -9.57
C ALA A 279 8.27 -3.35 -9.38
N LEU A 280 8.56 -3.72 -8.13
CA LEU A 280 9.25 -4.96 -7.79
C LEU A 280 8.42 -5.77 -6.79
N ARG A 281 8.04 -7.00 -7.14
CA ARG A 281 7.30 -7.89 -6.25
C ARG A 281 7.96 -9.24 -6.08
N PHE A 282 7.97 -9.71 -4.84
CA PHE A 282 8.22 -11.10 -4.49
C PHE A 282 6.92 -11.79 -4.11
N TYR A 283 6.68 -12.96 -4.67
CA TYR A 283 5.52 -13.79 -4.34
C TYR A 283 5.95 -15.20 -3.96
N GLY A 284 5.48 -15.72 -2.83
CA GLY A 284 5.68 -17.14 -2.48
C GLY A 284 7.15 -17.56 -2.33
N SER A 285 8.05 -16.62 -2.02
CA SER A 285 9.50 -16.85 -2.04
C SER A 285 10.09 -16.94 -0.63
N PHE A 286 11.18 -17.71 -0.50
CA PHE A 286 11.86 -17.99 0.76
C PHE A 286 13.29 -17.49 0.72
N ASN A 287 13.79 -16.99 1.86
CA ASN A 287 15.16 -16.51 2.01
C ASN A 287 15.52 -15.44 0.95
N VAL A 288 14.75 -14.36 0.94
CA VAL A 288 14.90 -13.26 -0.03
C VAL A 288 15.79 -12.17 0.58
N VAL A 289 16.81 -11.75 -0.17
CA VAL A 289 17.62 -10.57 0.15
C VAL A 289 17.46 -9.52 -0.94
N VAL A 290 17.20 -8.28 -0.56
CA VAL A 290 17.22 -7.12 -1.47
C VAL A 290 18.15 -6.07 -0.86
N SER A 291 19.19 -5.70 -1.59
CA SER A 291 20.20 -4.78 -1.05
C SER A 291 20.82 -3.83 -2.07
N GLY A 292 21.24 -2.65 -1.62
CA GLY A 292 22.03 -1.67 -2.39
C GLY A 292 21.31 -0.92 -3.52
N ILE A 293 20.27 -1.52 -4.11
CA ILE A 293 19.59 -0.99 -5.29
C ILE A 293 18.74 0.25 -4.98
N THR A 294 18.46 1.02 -6.02
CA THR A 294 17.52 2.15 -5.96
C THR A 294 16.24 1.83 -6.75
N ILE A 295 15.07 2.13 -6.18
CA ILE A 295 13.77 2.00 -6.86
C ILE A 295 13.08 3.36 -6.88
N VAL A 296 12.79 3.89 -8.06
CA VAL A 296 12.20 5.22 -8.23
C VAL A 296 10.92 5.20 -9.05
N ASN A 297 10.05 6.18 -8.78
CA ASN A 297 8.87 6.49 -9.58
C ASN A 297 8.00 5.25 -9.86
N SER A 298 7.69 4.44 -8.84
CA SER A 298 6.79 3.30 -9.03
C SER A 298 5.36 3.78 -9.32
N SER A 299 4.62 3.07 -10.17
CA SER A 299 3.21 3.36 -10.44
C SER A 299 2.32 3.15 -9.22
N GLN A 300 2.67 2.19 -8.36
CA GLN A 300 2.02 1.86 -7.09
C GLN A 300 3.13 1.58 -6.05
N CYS A 301 3.11 0.44 -5.35
CA CYS A 301 4.15 0.07 -4.40
C CYS A 301 5.51 -0.05 -5.10
N HIS A 302 6.61 0.36 -4.45
CA HIS A 302 7.95 0.20 -5.01
C HIS A 302 8.46 -1.23 -4.84
N LEU A 303 8.37 -1.75 -3.62
CA LEU A 303 8.83 -3.08 -3.26
C LEU A 303 7.74 -3.82 -2.48
N LYS A 304 7.25 -4.95 -2.99
CA LYS A 304 6.20 -5.75 -2.36
C LYS A 304 6.67 -7.16 -2.05
N PHE A 305 6.36 -7.64 -0.85
CA PHE A 305 6.50 -9.03 -0.45
C PHE A 305 5.13 -9.61 -0.12
N ASP A 306 4.76 -10.69 -0.81
CA ASP A 306 3.49 -11.37 -0.62
C ASP A 306 3.72 -12.87 -0.46
N ASN A 307 3.25 -13.43 0.66
CA ASN A 307 3.47 -14.84 1.00
C ASN A 307 4.96 -15.24 1.02
N CYS A 308 5.83 -14.38 1.55
CA CYS A 308 7.27 -14.63 1.63
C CYS A 308 7.71 -14.96 3.06
N GLN A 309 8.81 -15.72 3.22
CA GLN A 309 9.37 -16.03 4.53
C GLN A 309 10.89 -15.89 4.53
N GLY A 310 11.44 -15.27 5.58
CA GLY A 310 12.88 -14.98 5.67
C GLY A 310 13.24 -13.90 4.67
N VAL A 311 12.82 -12.66 4.94
CA VAL A 311 13.05 -11.51 4.07
C VAL A 311 14.02 -10.55 4.74
N MET A 312 15.06 -10.14 4.02
CA MET A 312 16.00 -9.10 4.45
C MET A 312 16.07 -8.00 3.39
N VAL A 313 15.80 -6.77 3.82
CA VAL A 313 15.95 -5.58 2.99
C VAL A 313 16.93 -4.63 3.67
N HIS A 314 18.02 -4.28 2.98
CA HIS A 314 18.99 -3.34 3.54
C HIS A 314 19.72 -2.48 2.52
N ASP A 315 20.14 -1.28 2.93
CA ASP A 315 20.88 -0.36 2.04
C ASP A 315 20.12 -0.03 0.74
N VAL A 316 18.78 -0.13 0.76
CA VAL A 316 17.91 0.20 -0.37
C VAL A 316 17.54 1.68 -0.32
N THR A 317 17.41 2.31 -1.49
CA THR A 317 16.84 3.65 -1.61
C THR A 317 15.55 3.61 -2.42
N ILE A 318 14.47 4.17 -1.88
CA ILE A 318 13.19 4.37 -2.57
C ILE A 318 12.89 5.86 -2.66
N SER A 319 12.53 6.33 -3.85
CA SER A 319 12.19 7.73 -4.08
C SER A 319 11.10 7.92 -5.13
N SER A 320 10.01 8.57 -4.72
CA SER A 320 9.00 9.16 -5.60
C SER A 320 8.54 10.51 -5.04
N PRO A 321 7.92 11.40 -5.85
CA PRO A 321 7.36 12.65 -5.38
C PRO A 321 6.38 12.46 -4.22
N GLU A 322 6.30 13.40 -3.27
CA GLU A 322 5.37 13.33 -2.12
C GLU A 322 3.90 13.23 -2.53
N ASN A 323 3.54 13.70 -3.72
CA ASN A 323 2.18 13.65 -4.27
C ASN A 323 1.93 12.43 -5.18
N SER A 324 2.84 11.45 -5.25
CA SER A 324 2.62 10.22 -6.02
C SER A 324 1.63 9.29 -5.29
N LEU A 325 0.40 9.26 -5.77
CA LEU A 325 -0.70 8.56 -5.09
C LEU A 325 -0.47 7.04 -5.01
N ASN A 326 -0.74 6.46 -3.83
CA ASN A 326 -0.69 5.02 -3.53
C ASN A 326 0.70 4.38 -3.76
N THR A 327 1.77 5.16 -3.67
CA THR A 327 3.11 4.64 -3.89
C THR A 327 3.78 4.19 -2.61
N ASP A 328 3.29 3.13 -1.97
CA ASP A 328 3.96 2.58 -0.78
C ASP A 328 5.45 2.32 -1.07
N GLY A 329 6.33 2.54 -0.08
CA GLY A 329 7.73 2.18 -0.19
C GLY A 329 7.92 0.67 -0.19
N ILE A 330 7.85 0.07 1.00
CA ILE A 330 7.90 -1.37 1.21
C ILE A 330 6.54 -1.87 1.69
N HIS A 331 5.91 -2.75 0.92
CA HIS A 331 4.60 -3.30 1.22
C HIS A 331 4.71 -4.78 1.61
N LEU A 332 4.33 -5.12 2.84
CA LEU A 332 4.36 -6.48 3.37
C LEU A 332 2.95 -7.05 3.44
N GLN A 333 2.75 -8.23 2.88
CA GLN A 333 1.49 -8.98 2.94
C GLN A 333 1.78 -10.47 3.15
N ASN A 334 1.04 -11.15 4.03
CA ASN A 334 1.18 -12.59 4.28
C ASN A 334 2.63 -13.06 4.55
N SER A 335 3.51 -12.18 5.03
CA SER A 335 4.96 -12.43 5.05
C SER A 335 5.50 -12.55 6.47
N LYS A 336 6.49 -13.43 6.67
CA LYS A 336 7.00 -13.78 8.00
C LYS A 336 8.51 -13.67 8.08
N ASP A 337 9.01 -13.36 9.27
CA ASP A 337 10.43 -13.28 9.56
C ASP A 337 11.11 -12.26 8.63
N VAL A 338 10.73 -10.99 8.81
CA VAL A 338 11.14 -9.88 7.95
C VAL A 338 12.03 -8.92 8.72
N SER A 339 13.19 -8.57 8.15
CA SER A 339 14.11 -7.57 8.65
C SER A 339 14.31 -6.46 7.61
N ILE A 340 14.06 -5.21 7.99
CA ILE A 340 14.24 -4.03 7.13
C ILE A 340 15.15 -3.05 7.87
N HIS A 341 16.30 -2.70 7.29
CA HIS A 341 17.21 -1.76 7.94
C HIS A 341 18.12 -0.96 7.02
N HIS A 342 18.71 0.11 7.53
CA HIS A 342 19.67 0.96 6.79
C HIS A 342 19.10 1.42 5.43
N THR A 343 17.81 1.72 5.38
CA THR A 343 17.07 1.97 4.13
C THR A 343 16.50 3.39 4.17
N THR A 344 16.48 4.07 3.03
CA THR A 344 15.92 5.42 2.88
C THR A 344 14.70 5.38 1.97
N LEU A 345 13.58 5.90 2.47
CA LEU A 345 12.24 5.78 1.86
C LEU A 345 11.61 7.17 1.73
N ALA A 346 11.39 7.60 0.49
CA ALA A 346 10.64 8.81 0.15
C ALA A 346 9.55 8.44 -0.86
N CYS A 347 8.28 8.67 -0.51
CA CYS A 347 7.16 8.29 -1.37
C CYS A 347 5.88 9.06 -1.03
N GLY A 348 4.83 8.91 -1.85
CA GLY A 348 3.55 9.56 -1.61
C GLY A 348 2.54 8.81 -0.74
N ASP A 349 2.90 7.64 -0.20
CA ASP A 349 2.06 6.89 0.76
C ASP A 349 2.90 6.30 1.91
N ASP A 350 2.49 5.20 2.51
CA ASP A 350 3.17 4.53 3.61
C ASP A 350 4.63 4.17 3.23
N CYS A 351 5.62 4.64 3.99
CA CYS A 351 7.02 4.24 3.79
C CYS A 351 7.13 2.71 3.90
N ILE A 352 6.53 2.15 4.94
CA ILE A 352 6.39 0.71 5.12
C ILE A 352 4.95 0.43 5.53
N SER A 353 4.25 -0.37 4.73
CA SER A 353 2.89 -0.85 5.04
C SER A 353 2.92 -2.34 5.38
N ILE A 354 2.23 -2.71 6.46
CA ILE A 354 2.18 -4.06 7.01
C ILE A 354 0.73 -4.52 7.01
N GLN A 355 0.41 -5.41 6.07
CA GLN A 355 -0.93 -5.96 5.90
C GLN A 355 -1.13 -7.25 6.69
N THR A 356 -2.35 -7.77 6.63
CA THR A 356 -2.74 -9.03 7.27
C THR A 356 -1.81 -10.20 6.89
N GLY A 357 -1.70 -11.16 7.80
CA GLY A 357 -0.89 -12.37 7.63
C GLY A 357 0.59 -12.16 7.93
N CYS A 358 1.01 -10.95 8.33
CA CYS A 358 2.39 -10.65 8.65
C CYS A 358 2.74 -10.96 10.11
N SER A 359 3.93 -11.50 10.36
CA SER A 359 4.44 -11.72 11.73
C SER A 359 5.96 -11.73 11.81
N ASN A 360 6.51 -11.39 12.98
CA ASN A 360 7.96 -11.35 13.24
C ASN A 360 8.66 -10.35 12.32
N ILE A 361 8.27 -9.08 12.45
CA ILE A 361 8.78 -7.98 11.63
C ILE A 361 9.69 -7.11 12.50
N ASN A 362 10.91 -6.85 12.03
CA ASN A 362 11.88 -6.00 12.70
C ASN A 362 12.32 -4.89 11.74
N ILE A 363 12.03 -3.63 12.09
CA ILE A 363 12.34 -2.44 11.30
C ILE A 363 13.26 -1.54 12.12
N HIS A 364 14.46 -1.24 11.62
CA HIS A 364 15.38 -0.34 12.33
C HIS A 364 16.37 0.41 11.45
N ASN A 365 16.90 1.54 11.91
CA ASN A 365 17.86 2.36 11.15
C ASN A 365 17.29 2.77 9.77
N VAL A 366 16.03 3.20 9.74
CA VAL A 366 15.33 3.61 8.52
C VAL A 366 15.16 5.13 8.51
N ASN A 367 15.39 5.76 7.36
CA ASN A 367 14.97 7.12 7.09
C ASN A 367 13.65 7.07 6.30
N CYS A 368 12.56 7.57 6.88
CA CYS A 368 11.24 7.57 6.27
C CYS A 368 10.75 9.01 6.11
N GLY A 369 10.55 9.44 4.87
CA GLY A 369 10.14 10.81 4.58
C GLY A 369 10.49 11.29 3.17
N PRO A 370 9.61 12.10 2.54
CA PRO A 370 8.20 12.30 2.86
C PRO A 370 7.37 11.00 2.69
N GLY A 371 6.12 10.99 3.21
CA GLY A 371 5.19 9.86 3.09
C GLY A 371 4.17 9.77 4.24
N HIS A 372 3.50 8.63 4.42
CA HIS A 372 2.51 8.43 5.48
C HIS A 372 3.06 7.82 6.77
N GLY A 373 4.37 7.50 6.82
CA GLY A 373 5.01 6.84 7.96
C GLY A 373 4.98 5.32 7.86
N ILE A 374 5.02 4.65 9.01
CA ILE A 374 4.93 3.18 9.12
C ILE A 374 3.49 2.82 9.48
N SER A 375 2.82 2.04 8.64
CA SER A 375 1.41 1.72 8.82
C SER A 375 1.16 0.22 8.96
N ILE A 376 0.30 -0.17 9.89
CA ILE A 376 -0.31 -1.50 9.94
C ILE A 376 -1.75 -1.39 9.42
N GLY A 377 -2.08 -2.10 8.33
CA GLY A 377 -3.41 -2.09 7.71
C GLY A 377 -3.55 -1.26 6.43
N GLY A 378 -4.75 -1.07 5.87
CA GLY A 378 -6.07 -1.31 6.44
C GLY A 378 -6.44 -2.78 6.68
N LEU A 379 -6.68 -3.14 7.95
CA LEU A 379 -7.03 -4.51 8.34
C LEU A 379 -8.54 -4.72 8.41
N GLY A 380 -9.01 -5.89 7.98
CA GLY A 380 -10.39 -6.33 8.15
C GLY A 380 -11.40 -5.77 7.15
N ARG A 381 -10.95 -5.39 5.95
CA ARG A 381 -11.83 -5.03 4.83
C ARG A 381 -12.85 -6.15 4.60
N ASP A 382 -14.08 -5.79 4.24
CA ASP A 382 -15.17 -6.75 3.96
C ASP A 382 -15.51 -7.70 5.13
N ASN A 383 -15.37 -7.23 6.36
CA ASN A 383 -15.56 -8.03 7.59
C ASN A 383 -14.64 -9.25 7.69
N THR A 384 -13.49 -9.22 7.02
CA THR A 384 -12.52 -10.31 7.07
C THR A 384 -11.74 -10.34 8.39
N LYS A 385 -11.30 -11.53 8.81
CA LYS A 385 -10.35 -11.66 9.91
C LYS A 385 -8.97 -11.21 9.42
N ALA A 386 -8.33 -10.35 10.19
CA ALA A 386 -6.96 -9.92 9.94
C ALA A 386 -6.08 -10.12 11.18
N CYS A 387 -4.86 -10.60 10.97
CA CYS A 387 -3.86 -10.79 12.03
C CYS A 387 -2.53 -10.18 11.59
N VAL A 388 -1.96 -9.36 12.46
CA VAL A 388 -0.56 -8.89 12.39
C VAL A 388 0.00 -9.03 13.80
N SER A 389 1.21 -9.59 13.95
CA SER A 389 1.78 -9.84 15.29
C SER A 389 3.30 -9.70 15.31
N ASN A 390 3.84 -9.42 16.50
CA ASN A 390 5.28 -9.32 16.74
C ASN A 390 5.99 -8.38 15.74
N VAL A 391 5.64 -7.10 15.80
CA VAL A 391 6.24 -6.04 14.98
C VAL A 391 7.07 -5.15 15.91
N THR A 392 8.35 -5.00 15.63
CA THR A 392 9.27 -4.11 16.33
C THR A 392 9.73 -3.02 15.37
N VAL A 393 9.59 -1.76 15.77
CA VAL A 393 10.07 -0.59 15.04
C VAL A 393 10.91 0.23 16.00
N ARG A 394 12.17 0.49 15.67
CA ARG A 394 13.12 1.28 16.49
C ARG A 394 14.08 2.05 15.61
N ASP A 395 14.73 3.09 16.14
CA ASP A 395 15.80 3.80 15.41
C ASP A 395 15.38 4.28 14.01
N VAL A 396 14.13 4.77 13.87
CA VAL A 396 13.61 5.30 12.61
C VAL A 396 13.55 6.82 12.68
N ASN A 397 14.16 7.47 11.70
CA ASN A 397 14.04 8.90 11.50
C ASN A 397 12.84 9.20 10.59
N MET A 398 11.81 9.85 11.15
CA MET A 398 10.62 10.27 10.41
C MET A 398 10.76 11.75 10.07
N PHE A 399 10.67 12.11 8.79
CA PHE A 399 10.74 13.51 8.37
C PHE A 399 9.68 13.81 7.32
N ARG A 400 8.93 14.90 7.49
CA ARG A 400 7.84 15.28 6.57
C ARG A 400 6.87 14.12 6.28
N THR A 401 6.62 13.28 7.28
CA THR A 401 5.60 12.23 7.19
C THR A 401 4.28 12.72 7.76
N MET A 402 3.16 12.21 7.24
CA MET A 402 1.83 12.48 7.80
C MET A 402 1.66 11.88 9.19
N ASN A 403 2.27 10.72 9.45
CA ASN A 403 2.24 10.02 10.73
C ASN A 403 3.63 9.47 11.05
N GLY A 404 3.91 9.20 12.34
CA GLY A 404 5.05 8.37 12.72
C GLY A 404 4.74 6.89 12.51
N VAL A 405 3.90 6.35 13.39
CA VAL A 405 3.34 4.99 13.27
C VAL A 405 1.81 5.08 13.30
N ARG A 406 1.14 4.33 12.41
CA ARG A 406 -0.32 4.34 12.25
C ARG A 406 -0.88 2.92 12.20
N ILE A 407 -2.05 2.70 12.80
CA ILE A 407 -2.80 1.44 12.64
C ILE A 407 -4.16 1.78 12.02
N LYS A 408 -4.50 1.13 10.90
CA LYS A 408 -5.72 1.32 10.12
C LYS A 408 -6.56 0.03 10.18
N THR A 409 -7.81 0.12 10.63
CA THR A 409 -8.75 -1.02 10.66
C THR A 409 -10.11 -0.60 10.15
N TRP A 410 -10.79 -1.50 9.43
CA TRP A 410 -12.19 -1.32 9.05
C TRP A 410 -13.11 -1.62 10.23
N GLN A 411 -14.21 -0.86 10.35
CA GLN A 411 -15.27 -1.16 11.30
C GLN A 411 -16.00 -2.43 10.84
N VAL A 412 -15.78 -3.55 11.53
CA VAL A 412 -16.53 -4.77 11.29
C VAL A 412 -17.75 -4.84 12.21
N SER A 413 -18.83 -5.47 11.76
CA SER A 413 -20.11 -5.53 12.48
C SER A 413 -20.09 -6.36 13.78
N LEU A 414 -18.99 -7.07 14.08
CA LEU A 414 -18.80 -7.87 15.29
C LEU A 414 -17.47 -7.53 15.97
N ARG A 415 -17.54 -6.87 17.14
CA ARG A 415 -16.45 -6.55 18.10
C ARG A 415 -15.05 -7.06 17.71
N THR A 416 -14.33 -6.32 16.87
CA THR A 416 -12.88 -6.55 16.69
C THR A 416 -12.15 -6.12 17.96
N TYR A 417 -11.45 -7.05 18.59
CA TYR A 417 -10.45 -6.75 19.60
C TYR A 417 -9.11 -6.52 18.89
N VAL A 418 -8.70 -5.27 18.76
CA VAL A 418 -7.30 -4.95 18.44
C VAL A 418 -6.51 -5.16 19.73
N GLN A 419 -5.78 -6.28 19.83
CA GLN A 419 -4.84 -6.49 20.92
C GLN A 419 -3.45 -6.03 20.48
N THR A 420 -3.18 -4.74 20.68
CA THR A 420 -1.81 -4.22 20.61
C THR A 420 -1.11 -4.55 21.92
N LYS A 421 0.00 -5.29 21.84
CA LYS A 421 0.92 -5.48 22.97
C LYS A 421 2.18 -4.72 22.59
N PHE A 422 2.42 -3.59 23.24
CA PHE A 422 3.65 -2.81 23.11
C PHE A 422 4.78 -3.47 23.89
#